data_AF-A0A3D0LTA0-F1
#
_entry.id   AF-A0A3D0LTA0-F1
#
_cell.length_a   1.000
_cell.length_b   1.000
_cell.length_c   1.000
_cell.angle_alpha   90.00
_cell.angle_beta   90.00
_cell.angle_gamma   90.00
#
_symmetry.space_group_name_H-M   'P 1'
#
loop_
_entity.id
_entity.type
_entity.pdbx_description
1 polymer ?
#
loop_
_entity_poly.entity_id
_entity_poly.type
_entity_poly.pdbx_seq_one_letter_code
_entity_poly.pdbx_strand_id
1 'polypeptide(L)' 'RRRPAAAALIFRIRVEPDAFYHRFYQTMLRQGQNLTANGKRLLERALKASLASAFTVFRQRKPF' A
#
# COMPACT_ATOMS: atom_id res chain seq x y z
N ARG A 1 1.20 9.20 -27.57
CA ARG A 1 0.81 10.56 -27.10
C ARG A 1 1.97 11.17 -26.31
N ARG A 2 2.80 12.05 -26.91
CA ARG A 2 3.82 12.83 -26.19
C ARG A 2 3.12 13.98 -25.46
N ARG A 3 3.40 14.19 -24.17
CA ARG A 3 2.93 15.37 -23.44
C ARG A 3 3.93 16.50 -23.70
N PRO A 4 3.53 17.61 -24.36
CA PRO A 4 4.46 18.62 -24.87
C PRO A 4 5.23 19.41 -23.79
N ALA A 5 4.88 19.25 -22.50
CA ALA A 5 5.54 19.89 -21.37
C ALA A 5 6.20 18.90 -20.37
N ALA A 6 6.40 17.64 -20.77
CA ALA A 6 7.04 16.68 -19.88
C ALA A 6 8.54 17.00 -19.77
N ALA A 7 9.02 17.34 -18.56
CA ALA A 7 10.39 17.79 -18.30
C ALA A 7 11.35 16.67 -17.80
N ALA A 8 10.80 15.54 -17.33
CA ALA A 8 11.57 14.35 -16.99
C ALA A 8 10.67 13.10 -16.90
N LEU A 9 11.28 11.93 -17.08
CA LEU A 9 10.75 10.62 -16.73
C LEU A 9 11.21 10.24 -15.31
N ILE A 10 10.32 9.63 -14.52
CA ILE A 10 10.65 9.05 -13.20
C ILE A 10 10.37 7.54 -13.26
N PHE A 11 11.43 6.76 -13.13
CA PHE A 11 11.38 5.30 -12.99
C PHE A 11 11.41 4.96 -11.50
N ARG A 12 10.51 4.08 -11.05
CA ARG A 12 10.43 3.67 -9.63
C ARG A 12 10.08 2.20 -9.52
N ILE A 13 10.82 1.47 -8.68
CA ILE A 13 10.43 0.13 -8.21
C ILE A 13 9.94 0.26 -6.78
N ARG A 14 8.64 0.00 -6.58
CA ARG A 14 7.98 -0.02 -5.28
C ARG A 14 7.74 -1.48 -4.88
N VAL A 15 8.12 -1.82 -3.66
CA VAL A 15 7.87 -3.11 -3.04
C VAL A 15 6.71 -2.94 -2.07
N GLU A 16 5.74 -3.85 -2.13
CA GLU A 16 4.56 -3.88 -1.26
C GLU A 16 4.47 -5.27 -0.61
N PRO A 17 5.27 -5.55 0.44
CA PRO A 17 5.39 -6.89 1.02
C PRO A 17 4.06 -7.45 1.49
N ASP A 18 3.23 -6.59 2.09
CA ASP A 18 1.96 -7.00 2.71
C ASP A 18 0.74 -6.66 1.86
N ALA A 19 0.89 -6.43 0.55
CA ALA A 19 -0.21 -6.02 -0.33
C ALA A 19 -1.41 -6.99 -0.28
N PHE A 20 -1.14 -8.29 -0.15
CA PHE A 20 -2.17 -9.31 0.04
C PHE A 20 -2.98 -9.06 1.33
N TYR A 21 -2.30 -8.78 2.43
CA TYR A 21 -2.91 -8.63 3.74
C TYR A 21 -3.76 -7.35 3.87
N HIS A 22 -3.50 -6.30 3.07
CA HIS A 22 -4.33 -5.09 3.07
C HIS A 22 -5.79 -5.42 2.82
N ARG A 23 -6.07 -6.18 1.76
CA ARG A 23 -7.44 -6.54 1.39
C ARG A 23 -8.03 -7.55 2.37
N PHE A 24 -7.22 -8.47 2.88
CA PHE A 24 -7.65 -9.40 3.91
C PHE A 24 -8.16 -8.68 5.17
N TYR A 25 -7.36 -7.79 5.77
CA TYR A 25 -7.76 -7.05 6.97
C TYR A 25 -8.96 -6.13 6.73
N GLN A 26 -9.00 -5.44 5.58
CA GLN A 26 -10.15 -4.62 5.20
C GLN A 26 -11.43 -5.44 5.07
N THR A 27 -11.35 -6.63 4.48
CA THR A 27 -12.51 -7.52 4.36
C THR A 27 -12.95 -8.06 5.72
N MET A 28 -12.02 -8.47 6.57
CA MET A 28 -12.33 -8.90 7.94
C MET A 28 -12.97 -7.80 8.78
N LEU A 29 -12.50 -6.55 8.67
CA LEU A 29 -13.10 -5.41 9.38
C LEU A 29 -14.51 -5.05 8.86
N ARG A 30 -14.80 -5.32 7.58
CA ARG A 30 -16.11 -5.04 6.97
C ARG A 30 -17.12 -6.17 7.15
N GLN A 31 -16.67 -7.42 7.08
CA GLN A 31 -17.52 -8.61 7.00
C GLN A 31 -17.44 -9.50 8.24
N GLY A 32 -16.48 -9.27 9.13
CA GLY A 32 -16.28 -10.05 10.34
C GLY A 32 -17.45 -9.87 11.30
N GLN A 33 -18.45 -10.74 11.18
CA GLN A 33 -19.50 -10.87 12.19
C GLN A 33 -18.85 -11.47 13.45
N ASN A 34 -19.14 -10.87 14.62
CA ASN A 34 -18.67 -11.31 15.93
C ASN A 34 -17.18 -11.04 16.27
N LEU A 35 -16.54 -10.03 15.67
CA LEU A 35 -15.26 -9.56 16.18
C LEU A 35 -15.41 -8.99 17.59
N THR A 36 -14.65 -9.52 18.55
CA THR A 36 -14.51 -8.87 19.87
C THR A 36 -13.86 -7.50 19.71
N ALA A 37 -14.07 -6.60 20.67
CA ALA A 37 -13.44 -5.28 20.66
C ALA A 37 -11.90 -5.34 20.60
N ASN A 38 -11.30 -6.40 21.15
CA ASN A 38 -9.85 -6.64 21.07
C ASN A 38 -9.44 -7.15 19.68
N GLY A 39 -10.20 -8.09 19.11
CA GLY A 39 -9.95 -8.61 17.76
C GLY A 39 -10.03 -7.52 16.70
N LYS A 40 -11.02 -6.63 16.81
CA LYS A 40 -11.16 -5.46 15.92
C LYS A 40 -9.92 -4.54 16.00
N ARG A 41 -9.48 -4.19 17.22
CA ARG A 41 -8.29 -3.34 17.42
C ARG A 41 -7.01 -3.98 16.87
N LEU A 42 -6.86 -5.29 17.00
CA LEU A 42 -5.73 -6.02 16.41
C LEU A 42 -5.74 -5.95 14.88
N LEU A 43 -6.90 -6.16 14.24
CA LEU A 43 -7.04 -6.06 12.79
C LEU A 43 -6.79 -4.63 12.29
N GLU A 44 -7.26 -3.61 13.00
CA GLU A 44 -6.97 -2.20 12.67
C GLU A 44 -5.47 -1.91 12.75
N ARG A 45 -4.79 -2.40 13.79
CA ARG A 45 -3.34 -2.25 13.94
C ARG A 45 -2.58 -2.99 12.84
N ALA A 46 -3.00 -4.20 12.50
CA ALA A 46 -2.38 -4.99 11.43
C ALA A 46 -2.59 -4.35 10.05
N LEU A 47 -3.77 -3.79 9.78
CA LEU A 47 -4.03 -3.00 8.58
C LEU A 47 -3.11 -1.77 8.51
N LYS A 48 -2.97 -1.03 9.62
CA LYS A 48 -2.06 0.12 9.67
C LYS A 48 -0.61 -0.27 9.41
N ALA A 49 -0.13 -1.35 10.05
CA ALA A 49 1.24 -1.83 9.87
C ALA A 49 1.51 -2.28 8.44
N SER A 50 0.60 -3.08 7.87
CA SER A 50 0.75 -3.58 6.51
C SER A 50 0.74 -2.45 5.47
N LEU A 51 -0.07 -1.40 5.63
CA LEU A 51 -0.06 -0.23 4.75
C LEU A 51 1.26 0.56 4.82
N ALA A 52 1.91 0.56 5.99
CA ALA A 52 3.21 1.22 6.20
C ALA A 52 4.42 0.40 5.72
N SER A 53 4.22 -0.89 5.36
CA SER A 53 5.30 -1.79 4.94
C SER A 53 5.85 -1.50 3.54
N ALA A 54 5.19 -0.66 2.75
CA ALA A 54 5.60 -0.40 1.38
C ALA A 54 6.81 0.55 1.32
N PHE A 55 7.80 0.21 0.50
CA PHE A 55 9.00 1.03 0.32
C PHE A 55 9.45 1.07 -1.15
N THR A 56 10.35 2.00 -1.46
CA THR A 56 10.92 2.16 -2.79
C THR A 56 12.36 1.68 -2.78
N VAL A 57 12.68 0.63 -3.55
CA VAL A 57 14.05 0.11 -3.66
C VAL A 57 14.86 0.81 -4.73
N PHE A 58 14.19 1.43 -5.71
CA PHE A 58 14.85 2.11 -6.81
C PHE A 58 14.04 3.32 -7.25
N ARG A 59 14.73 4.43 -7.47
CA ARG A 59 14.17 5.65 -8.05
C ARG A 59 15.20 6.32 -8.94
N GLN A 60 14.85 6.57 -10.20
CA GLN A 60 15.69 7.30 -11.15
C GLN A 60 14.88 8.36 -11.87
N ARG A 61 15.46 9.56 -12.01
CA ARG A 61 14.91 10.65 -12.83
C ARG A 61 15.78 10.80 -14.08
N LYS A 62 15.15 10.86 -15.26
CA LYS A 62 15.80 11.13 -16.53
C LYS A 62 15.17 12.38 -17.15
N PRO A 63 15.90 13.48 -17.36
CA PRO A 63 15.38 14.58 -18.17
C PRO A 63 15.04 14.08 -19.58
N PHE A 64 14.11 14.77 -20.26
CA PHE A 64 13.86 14.51 -21.69
C PHE A 64 14.97 15.09 -22.57
#